data_AF-A8UMI2-F1
#
_entry.id   AF-A8UMI2-F1
#
_cell.length_a   1.000
_cell.length_b   1.000
_cell.length_c   1.000
_cell.angle_alpha   90.00
_cell.angle_beta   90.00
_cell.angle_gamma   90.00
#
_symmetry.space_group_name_H-M   'P 1'
#
loop_
_entity.id
_entity.type
_entity.pdbx_description
1 polymer ?
#
loop_
_entity_poly.entity_id
_entity_poly.type
_entity_poly.pdbx_seq_one_letter_code
_entity_poly.pdbx_strand_id
1 'polypeptide(L)'
;MLKLIQKLTIIGCVFVASQVLYSQTSKEDPNLQAAFQAQGSLKLLDAKQLFQKVVINPKATKKDQCEALRELAIIEWKFYNKYKEAKALLHKADSIGDYRSETWLKLLRVEAESNNYAKAIEAGQKAIILSESKADKNYSKYKFCKAILDEAISQVNTDKSHDISKLSEAGLILKEVLYTNPTHVNAANILLGISLLLKDGDTAMKTWLSYNRFTNVNSAYAYLKPAAEQLNQILPNWNNSPLTTSEQEQIIEGLGKSRFYEYARVLAKLFKLKEAETSSNTKHIVAYANYINDVKSLTNTYYRLVSTENNSSEDFINALRSKNRLLFKQLTLNEKQQDTFSTRTFRDSIRSKFGSMYLISTSSASRTTGLVLGHIVNERIRNIEQYGHNADFTFTELDKMVSNGYPSWFWENRGAGGYALRGGFLRIKSMFNYLAIDAWERVTDTVKRSKIEKSIEDNLFASDLNTDIKIIRSAVAKKIELDALDTLYKRLVADGFEGISLQLKFIEQYELYRDNATMFAHEGRHSIDRVVLGDGYRALGSAKIEYRGRLSQIAFSASPKLELSNMLNGIGSSPTGQSNKMILDVIETFINANKGNIPNFETSMQPIAQIYKLTDAQIINCIKNADPFYLAYSKN
;
A
#
# COMPACT_ATOMS: atom_id res chain seq x y z
N MET A 1 18.75 29.87 -26.98
CA MET A 1 18.31 28.49 -27.29
C MET A 1 19.49 27.56 -26.96
N LEU A 2 19.24 26.48 -26.22
CA LEU A 2 20.16 25.47 -25.63
C LEU A 2 20.56 25.59 -24.14
N LYS A 3 20.19 24.50 -23.44
CA LYS A 3 20.70 23.89 -22.19
C LYS A 3 20.32 24.51 -20.85
N LEU A 4 19.03 24.43 -20.51
CA LEU A 4 18.62 24.22 -19.12
C LEU A 4 18.58 22.70 -18.85
N ILE A 5 19.71 22.13 -18.43
CA ILE A 5 19.76 20.74 -17.95
C ILE A 5 18.98 20.71 -16.63
N GLN A 6 17.72 20.26 -16.68
CA GLN A 6 16.98 19.92 -15.48
C GLN A 6 17.72 18.76 -14.81
N LYS A 7 18.34 19.02 -13.65
CA LYS A 7 18.86 17.97 -12.76
C LYS A 7 17.67 17.13 -12.26
N LEU A 8 17.30 16.10 -13.02
CA LEU A 8 16.40 15.05 -12.54
C LEU A 8 17.09 14.38 -11.34
N THR A 9 16.50 14.52 -10.17
CA THR A 9 16.96 13.84 -8.97
C THR A 9 16.43 12.42 -9.00
N ILE A 10 17.33 11.43 -9.06
CA ILE A 10 16.98 10.02 -8.91
C ILE A 10 16.63 9.79 -7.43
N ILE A 11 15.39 9.43 -7.15
CA ILE A 11 14.91 9.09 -5.81
C ILE A 11 14.98 7.57 -5.65
N GLY A 12 15.66 7.10 -4.59
CA GLY A 12 15.68 5.68 -4.23
C GLY A 12 14.28 5.23 -3.81
N CYS A 13 13.70 4.30 -4.56
CA CYS A 13 12.42 3.69 -4.23
C CYS A 13 12.66 2.42 -3.41
N VAL A 14 12.01 2.29 -2.25
CA VAL A 14 11.95 1.01 -1.53
C VAL A 14 10.72 0.27 -2.03
N PHE A 15 10.97 -0.80 -2.77
CA PHE A 15 9.92 -1.73 -3.17
C PHE A 15 9.55 -2.57 -1.96
N VAL A 16 8.45 -2.21 -1.31
CA VAL A 16 7.64 -3.21 -0.59
C VAL A 16 6.88 -3.95 -1.65
N ALA A 17 7.58 -4.82 -2.34
CA ALA A 17 6.90 -5.80 -3.15
C ALA A 17 6.15 -6.68 -2.15
N SER A 18 4.82 -6.62 -2.18
CA SER A 18 4.05 -7.86 -2.11
C SER A 18 4.50 -8.70 -3.30
N GLN A 19 5.72 -9.24 -3.25
CA GLN A 19 5.95 -10.46 -3.99
C GLN A 19 5.06 -11.45 -3.25
N VAL A 20 3.82 -11.57 -3.72
CA VAL A 20 3.31 -12.90 -3.95
C VAL A 20 4.32 -13.50 -4.93
N LEU A 21 5.47 -13.94 -4.40
CA LEU A 21 6.19 -15.06 -4.95
C LEU A 21 5.12 -16.13 -4.87
N TYR A 22 4.38 -16.29 -5.97
CA TYR A 22 3.67 -17.52 -6.22
C TYR A 22 4.72 -18.58 -5.95
N SER A 23 4.53 -19.36 -4.88
CA SER A 23 5.42 -20.47 -4.61
C SER A 23 5.40 -21.29 -5.88
N GLN A 24 6.57 -21.40 -6.52
CA GLN A 24 6.74 -22.07 -7.79
C GLN A 24 6.20 -23.48 -7.66
N THR A 25 4.96 -23.70 -8.10
CA THR A 25 4.48 -25.05 -8.33
C THR A 25 5.02 -25.44 -9.70
N SER A 26 5.75 -26.55 -9.78
CA SER A 26 6.37 -27.12 -10.98
C SER A 26 5.38 -27.52 -12.10
N LYS A 27 4.15 -26.99 -12.08
CA LYS A 27 3.02 -27.33 -12.96
C LYS A 27 2.43 -26.16 -13.76
N GLU A 28 2.92 -24.92 -13.59
CA GLU A 28 2.40 -23.76 -14.34
C GLU A 28 2.93 -23.73 -15.79
N ASP A 29 2.12 -23.23 -16.73
CA ASP A 29 2.55 -23.03 -18.12
C ASP A 29 3.77 -22.07 -18.18
N PRO A 30 4.89 -22.46 -18.84
CA PRO A 30 6.08 -21.61 -18.93
C PRO A 30 5.81 -20.22 -19.55
N ASN A 31 4.85 -20.11 -20.47
CA ASN A 31 4.46 -18.83 -21.06
C ASN A 31 3.71 -17.95 -20.06
N LEU A 32 2.97 -18.53 -19.10
CA LEU A 32 2.29 -17.76 -18.06
C LEU A 32 3.32 -17.09 -17.15
N GLN A 33 4.33 -17.84 -16.72
CA GLN A 33 5.44 -17.32 -15.92
C GLN A 33 6.21 -16.24 -16.68
N ALA A 34 6.55 -16.48 -17.94
CA ALA A 34 7.20 -15.49 -18.79
C ALA A 34 6.34 -14.24 -19.00
N ALA A 35 5.01 -14.39 -19.12
CA ALA A 35 4.08 -13.27 -19.27
C ALA A 35 4.09 -12.37 -18.03
N PHE A 36 3.99 -12.97 -16.83
CA PHE A 36 4.09 -12.22 -15.58
C PHE A 36 5.46 -11.58 -15.38
N GLN A 37 6.55 -12.25 -15.78
CA GLN A 37 7.88 -11.65 -15.75
C GLN A 37 8.00 -10.44 -16.69
N ALA A 38 7.44 -10.54 -17.91
CA ALA A 38 7.40 -9.44 -18.86
C ALA A 38 6.57 -8.26 -18.32
N GLN A 39 5.39 -8.53 -17.75
CA GLN A 39 4.53 -7.52 -17.11
C GLN A 39 5.22 -6.87 -15.90
N GLY A 40 5.88 -7.67 -15.06
CA GLY A 40 6.70 -7.21 -13.93
C GLY A 40 7.93 -6.40 -14.37
N SER A 41 8.37 -6.56 -15.62
CA SER A 41 9.45 -5.78 -16.23
C SER A 41 8.94 -4.61 -17.08
N LEU A 42 7.65 -4.25 -16.96
CA LEU A 42 6.98 -3.18 -17.70
C LEU A 42 6.99 -3.37 -19.23
N LYS A 43 7.12 -4.61 -19.71
CA LYS A 43 7.10 -4.96 -21.14
C LYS A 43 5.69 -5.39 -21.56
N LEU A 44 4.82 -4.41 -21.76
CA LEU A 44 3.38 -4.63 -22.01
C LEU A 44 3.11 -5.53 -23.23
N LEU A 45 3.78 -5.26 -24.36
CA LEU A 45 3.54 -5.98 -25.61
C LEU A 45 3.97 -7.46 -25.50
N ASP A 46 5.15 -7.71 -24.93
CA ASP A 46 5.66 -9.05 -24.68
C ASP A 46 4.71 -9.83 -23.77
N ALA A 47 4.27 -9.21 -22.67
CA ALA A 47 3.31 -9.82 -21.74
C ALA A 47 2.00 -10.18 -22.45
N LYS A 48 1.44 -9.27 -23.26
CA LYS A 48 0.23 -9.51 -24.04
C LYS A 48 0.38 -10.72 -24.98
N GLN A 49 1.47 -10.78 -25.74
CA GLN A 49 1.73 -11.89 -26.67
C GLN A 49 1.89 -13.22 -25.92
N LEU A 50 2.56 -13.22 -24.77
CA LEU A 50 2.75 -14.43 -23.96
C LEU A 50 1.45 -14.92 -23.32
N PHE A 51 0.61 -14.02 -22.79
CA PHE A 51 -0.72 -14.42 -22.31
C PHE A 51 -1.60 -14.98 -23.43
N GLN A 52 -1.56 -14.39 -24.64
CA GLN A 52 -2.28 -14.94 -25.80
C GLN A 52 -1.85 -16.37 -26.13
N LYS A 53 -0.54 -16.68 -26.03
CA LYS A 53 -0.02 -18.04 -26.21
C LYS A 53 -0.57 -19.03 -25.18
N VAL A 54 -0.68 -18.62 -23.91
CA VAL A 54 -1.28 -19.46 -22.85
C VAL A 54 -2.74 -19.80 -23.18
N VAL A 55 -3.52 -18.80 -23.60
CA VAL A 55 -4.97 -18.97 -23.89
C VAL A 55 -5.23 -19.96 -25.03
N ILE A 56 -4.36 -20.02 -26.04
CA ILE A 56 -4.52 -20.94 -27.17
C ILE A 56 -3.80 -22.29 -26.98
N ASN A 57 -3.02 -22.45 -25.91
CA ASN A 57 -2.29 -23.68 -25.65
C ASN A 57 -3.24 -24.78 -25.13
N PRO A 58 -3.46 -25.89 -25.85
CA PRO A 58 -4.32 -26.98 -25.39
C PRO A 58 -3.73 -27.75 -24.20
N LYS A 59 -2.44 -27.57 -23.91
CA LYS A 59 -1.76 -28.17 -22.74
C LYS A 59 -1.80 -27.30 -21.48
N ALA A 60 -2.18 -26.02 -21.60
CA ALA A 60 -2.32 -25.15 -20.44
C ALA A 60 -3.50 -25.61 -19.58
N THR A 61 -3.37 -25.51 -18.26
CA THR A 61 -4.47 -25.87 -17.37
C THR A 61 -5.61 -24.86 -17.50
N LYS A 62 -6.83 -25.24 -17.10
CA LYS A 62 -7.98 -24.30 -17.04
C LYS A 62 -7.67 -23.07 -16.20
N LYS A 63 -6.95 -23.27 -15.09
CA LYS A 63 -6.46 -22.20 -14.21
C LYS A 63 -5.56 -21.23 -14.97
N ASP A 64 -4.53 -21.74 -15.65
CA ASP A 64 -3.58 -20.92 -16.41
C ASP A 64 -4.29 -20.13 -17.53
N GLN A 65 -5.22 -20.77 -18.24
CA GLN A 65 -6.01 -20.13 -19.29
C GLN A 65 -6.91 -19.02 -18.73
N CYS A 66 -7.60 -19.23 -17.61
CA CYS A 66 -8.41 -18.21 -16.95
C CYS A 66 -7.57 -17.04 -16.42
N GLU A 67 -6.43 -17.32 -15.81
CA GLU A 67 -5.49 -16.30 -15.34
C GLU A 67 -4.98 -15.44 -16.51
N ALA A 68 -4.56 -16.05 -17.60
CA ALA A 68 -4.14 -15.34 -18.81
C ALA A 68 -5.27 -14.51 -19.45
N LEU A 69 -6.50 -15.04 -19.52
CA LEU A 69 -7.66 -14.29 -20.03
C LEU A 69 -7.98 -13.06 -19.18
N ARG A 70 -7.95 -13.21 -17.85
CA ARG A 70 -8.18 -12.10 -16.92
C ARG A 70 -7.12 -11.01 -17.05
N GLU A 71 -5.85 -11.37 -17.21
CA GLU A 71 -4.78 -10.38 -17.43
C GLU A 71 -4.85 -9.72 -18.81
N LEU A 72 -5.19 -10.48 -19.87
CA LEU A 72 -5.48 -9.89 -21.18
C LEU A 72 -6.62 -8.88 -21.12
N ALA A 73 -7.69 -9.18 -20.36
CA ALA A 73 -8.79 -8.24 -20.20
C ALA A 73 -8.32 -6.93 -19.54
N ILE A 74 -7.46 -7.00 -18.52
CA ILE A 74 -6.85 -5.80 -17.92
C ILE A 74 -6.02 -5.04 -18.96
N ILE A 75 -5.21 -5.75 -19.77
CA ILE A 75 -4.41 -5.14 -20.83
C ILE A 75 -5.30 -4.38 -21.83
N GLU A 76 -6.32 -5.02 -22.38
CA GLU A 76 -7.22 -4.41 -23.37
C GLU A 76 -7.94 -3.18 -22.79
N TRP A 77 -8.49 -3.32 -21.60
CA TRP A 77 -9.27 -2.24 -21.01
C TRP A 77 -8.42 -1.07 -20.51
N LYS A 78 -7.43 -1.30 -19.66
CA LYS A 78 -6.69 -0.22 -19.01
C LYS A 78 -5.74 0.49 -19.97
N PHE A 79 -5.02 -0.29 -20.78
CA PHE A 79 -3.95 0.22 -21.63
C PHE A 79 -4.47 0.61 -23.01
N TYR A 80 -5.41 -0.14 -23.58
CA TYR A 80 -5.93 0.15 -24.92
C TYR A 80 -7.34 0.79 -24.92
N ASN A 81 -7.98 1.00 -23.77
CA ASN A 81 -9.37 1.47 -23.66
C ASN A 81 -10.39 0.60 -24.45
N LYS A 82 -10.07 -0.67 -24.65
CA LYS A 82 -10.87 -1.65 -25.40
C LYS A 82 -11.82 -2.41 -24.48
N TYR A 83 -12.86 -1.70 -24.01
CA TYR A 83 -13.83 -2.23 -23.05
C TYR A 83 -14.58 -3.46 -23.59
N LYS A 84 -14.98 -3.47 -24.87
CA LYS A 84 -15.75 -4.57 -25.45
C LYS A 84 -14.92 -5.87 -25.50
N GLU A 85 -13.66 -5.75 -25.90
CA GLU A 85 -12.71 -6.84 -25.99
C GLU A 85 -12.38 -7.40 -24.60
N ALA A 86 -12.15 -6.53 -23.62
CA ALA A 86 -11.95 -6.94 -22.23
C ALA A 86 -13.14 -7.76 -21.69
N LYS A 87 -14.37 -7.32 -21.98
CA LYS A 87 -15.59 -8.06 -21.57
C LYS A 87 -15.71 -9.41 -22.24
N ALA A 88 -15.40 -9.51 -23.53
CA ALA A 88 -15.41 -10.79 -24.24
C ALA A 88 -14.40 -11.78 -23.65
N LEU A 89 -13.20 -11.32 -23.28
CA LEU A 89 -12.19 -12.13 -22.61
C LEU A 89 -12.66 -12.63 -21.23
N LEU A 90 -13.31 -11.76 -20.44
CA LEU A 90 -13.82 -12.13 -19.12
C LEU A 90 -15.00 -13.11 -19.21
N HIS A 91 -15.91 -12.96 -20.17
CA HIS A 91 -16.95 -13.97 -20.40
C HIS A 91 -16.39 -15.31 -20.84
N LYS A 92 -15.29 -15.32 -21.63
CA LYS A 92 -14.57 -16.54 -21.97
C LYS A 92 -13.88 -17.17 -20.74
N ALA A 93 -13.36 -16.37 -19.81
CA ALA A 93 -12.80 -16.90 -18.56
C ALA A 93 -13.90 -17.50 -17.66
N ASP A 94 -15.07 -16.85 -17.57
CA ASP A 94 -16.21 -17.38 -16.82
C ASP A 94 -16.71 -18.72 -17.37
N SER A 95 -16.70 -18.91 -18.70
CA SER A 95 -17.12 -20.17 -19.32
C SER A 95 -16.15 -21.34 -19.09
N ILE A 96 -14.86 -21.06 -18.85
CA ILE A 96 -13.87 -22.08 -18.45
C ILE A 96 -14.06 -22.47 -16.97
N GLY A 97 -14.42 -21.49 -16.13
CA GLY A 97 -14.95 -21.73 -14.78
C GLY A 97 -13.94 -21.72 -13.64
N ASP A 98 -12.66 -21.41 -13.87
CA ASP A 98 -11.68 -21.26 -12.79
C ASP A 98 -11.80 -19.90 -12.08
N TYR A 99 -11.90 -19.95 -10.75
CA TYR A 99 -11.99 -18.81 -9.83
C TYR A 99 -12.91 -17.69 -10.33
N ARG A 100 -14.18 -18.05 -10.52
CA ARG A 100 -15.18 -17.23 -11.21
C ARG A 100 -15.48 -15.90 -10.52
N SER A 101 -15.46 -15.87 -9.18
CA SER A 101 -15.67 -14.63 -8.42
C SER A 101 -14.71 -13.52 -8.86
N GLU A 102 -13.41 -13.81 -9.00
CA GLU A 102 -12.41 -12.85 -9.46
C GLU A 102 -12.69 -12.38 -10.90
N THR A 103 -13.09 -13.27 -11.81
CA THR A 103 -13.49 -12.90 -13.18
C THR A 103 -14.62 -11.87 -13.15
N TRP A 104 -15.65 -12.10 -12.33
CA TRP A 104 -16.78 -11.19 -12.20
C TRP A 104 -16.42 -9.87 -11.49
N LEU A 105 -15.44 -9.86 -10.58
CA LEU A 105 -14.91 -8.62 -10.00
C LEU A 105 -14.13 -7.78 -11.02
N LYS A 106 -13.35 -8.42 -11.90
CA LYS A 106 -12.70 -7.72 -13.02
C LYS A 106 -13.76 -7.15 -13.96
N LEU A 107 -14.83 -7.88 -14.25
CA LEU A 107 -15.94 -7.40 -15.08
C LEU A 107 -16.70 -6.23 -14.44
N LEU A 108 -16.99 -6.29 -13.13
CA LEU A 108 -17.57 -5.17 -12.37
C LEU A 108 -16.76 -3.90 -12.59
N ARG A 109 -15.42 -3.99 -12.50
CA ARG A 109 -14.55 -2.83 -12.63
C ARG A 109 -14.54 -2.27 -14.06
N VAL A 110 -14.48 -3.14 -15.07
CA VAL A 110 -14.54 -2.73 -16.49
C VAL A 110 -15.87 -2.01 -16.77
N GLU A 111 -17.00 -2.54 -16.27
CA GLU A 111 -18.31 -1.91 -16.47
C GLU A 111 -18.42 -0.58 -15.71
N ALA A 112 -17.95 -0.52 -14.45
CA ALA A 112 -17.98 0.72 -13.65
C ALA A 112 -17.13 1.84 -14.28
N GLU A 113 -15.91 1.55 -14.73
CA GLU A 113 -15.05 2.55 -15.39
C GLU A 113 -15.54 2.92 -16.80
N SER A 114 -16.40 2.10 -17.42
CA SER A 114 -17.14 2.45 -18.64
C SER A 114 -18.45 3.22 -18.39
N ASN A 115 -18.72 3.60 -17.13
CA ASN A 115 -19.96 4.24 -16.66
C ASN A 115 -21.24 3.38 -16.84
N ASN A 116 -21.10 2.07 -16.95
CA ASN A 116 -22.21 1.12 -17.04
C ASN A 116 -22.53 0.52 -15.66
N TYR A 117 -22.97 1.37 -14.74
CA TYR A 117 -23.13 0.99 -13.32
C TYR A 117 -24.14 -0.13 -13.10
N ALA A 118 -25.23 -0.19 -13.88
CA ALA A 118 -26.19 -1.29 -13.80
C ALA A 118 -25.51 -2.66 -14.03
N LYS A 119 -24.68 -2.78 -15.07
CA LYS A 119 -23.90 -4.01 -15.33
C LYS A 119 -22.80 -4.24 -14.33
N ALA A 120 -22.18 -3.19 -13.79
CA ALA A 120 -21.21 -3.31 -12.72
C ALA A 120 -21.84 -3.93 -11.45
N ILE A 121 -23.04 -3.48 -11.08
CA ILE A 121 -23.81 -3.97 -9.93
C ILE A 121 -24.23 -5.44 -10.15
N GLU A 122 -24.76 -5.79 -11.33
CA GLU A 122 -25.06 -7.18 -11.69
C GLU A 122 -23.81 -8.08 -11.57
N ALA A 123 -22.67 -7.62 -12.07
CA ALA A 123 -21.41 -8.36 -11.97
C ALA A 123 -20.93 -8.52 -10.52
N GLY A 124 -21.11 -7.50 -9.67
CA GLY A 124 -20.79 -7.56 -8.25
C GLY A 124 -21.64 -8.56 -7.48
N GLN A 125 -22.95 -8.61 -7.75
CA GLN A 125 -23.84 -9.61 -7.16
C GLN A 125 -23.41 -11.02 -7.55
N LYS A 126 -23.09 -11.25 -8.83
CA LYS A 126 -22.55 -12.53 -9.29
C LYS A 126 -21.24 -12.89 -8.61
N ALA A 127 -20.32 -11.95 -8.45
CA ALA A 127 -19.07 -12.18 -7.72
C ALA A 127 -19.33 -12.64 -6.28
N ILE A 128 -20.25 -11.99 -5.56
CA ILE A 128 -20.63 -12.36 -4.18
C ILE A 128 -21.20 -13.78 -4.12
N ILE A 129 -22.07 -14.15 -5.06
CA ILE A 129 -22.68 -15.49 -5.12
C ILE A 129 -21.64 -16.57 -5.42
N LEU A 130 -20.67 -16.26 -6.29
CA LEU A 130 -19.63 -17.19 -6.73
C LEU A 130 -18.42 -17.26 -5.80
N SER A 131 -18.38 -16.46 -4.73
CA SER A 131 -17.27 -16.48 -3.79
C SER A 131 -17.20 -17.78 -2.99
N GLU A 132 -16.02 -18.40 -2.98
CA GLU A 132 -15.81 -19.71 -2.34
C GLU A 132 -15.44 -19.61 -0.86
N SER A 133 -14.93 -18.45 -0.43
CA SER A 133 -14.48 -18.22 0.96
C SER A 133 -15.11 -16.97 1.56
N LYS A 134 -15.11 -16.88 2.90
CA LYS A 134 -15.58 -15.69 3.63
C LYS A 134 -14.78 -14.43 3.24
N ALA A 135 -13.47 -14.56 3.09
CA ALA A 135 -12.59 -13.46 2.69
C ALA A 135 -12.93 -12.97 1.27
N ASP A 136 -13.09 -13.89 0.32
CA ASP A 136 -13.49 -13.58 -1.06
C ASP A 136 -14.89 -12.93 -1.11
N LYS A 137 -15.84 -13.47 -0.33
CA LYS A 137 -17.19 -12.90 -0.22
C LYS A 137 -17.17 -11.49 0.34
N ASN A 138 -16.38 -11.23 1.38
CA ASN A 138 -16.23 -9.90 1.97
C ASN A 138 -15.56 -8.92 0.99
N TYR A 139 -14.54 -9.37 0.25
CA TYR A 139 -13.91 -8.56 -0.80
C TYR A 139 -14.92 -8.21 -1.91
N SER A 140 -15.72 -9.19 -2.34
CA SER A 140 -16.78 -9.00 -3.34
C SER A 140 -17.88 -8.06 -2.87
N LYS A 141 -18.34 -8.20 -1.62
CA LYS A 141 -19.28 -7.27 -0.96
C LYS A 141 -18.75 -5.84 -0.98
N TYR A 142 -17.49 -5.65 -0.59
CA TYR A 142 -16.86 -4.32 -0.61
C TYR A 142 -16.82 -3.72 -2.03
N LYS A 143 -16.43 -4.50 -3.04
CA LYS A 143 -16.36 -4.02 -4.44
C LYS A 143 -17.74 -3.70 -5.01
N PHE A 144 -18.74 -4.51 -4.69
CA PHE A 144 -20.13 -4.25 -5.04
C PHE A 144 -20.63 -2.93 -4.46
N CYS A 145 -20.45 -2.71 -3.15
CA CYS A 145 -20.86 -1.46 -2.50
C CYS A 145 -20.08 -0.25 -3.03
N LYS A 146 -18.81 -0.43 -3.43
CA LYS A 146 -18.04 0.62 -4.09
C LYS A 146 -18.68 1.03 -5.42
N ALA A 147 -19.14 0.08 -6.25
CA ALA A 147 -19.78 0.39 -7.52
C ALA A 147 -21.07 1.22 -7.33
N ILE A 148 -21.84 0.93 -6.27
CA ILE A 148 -23.03 1.72 -5.88
C ILE A 148 -22.63 3.14 -5.45
N LEU A 149 -21.57 3.28 -4.64
CA LEU A 149 -21.08 4.61 -4.25
C LEU A 149 -20.57 5.40 -5.47
N ASP A 150 -19.84 4.76 -6.38
CA ASP A 150 -19.34 5.38 -7.60
C ASP A 150 -20.49 5.87 -8.49
N GLU A 151 -21.57 5.08 -8.63
CA GLU A 151 -22.81 5.47 -9.33
C GLU A 151 -23.43 6.72 -8.69
N ALA A 152 -23.61 6.71 -7.37
CA ALA A 152 -24.21 7.82 -6.64
C ALA A 152 -23.36 9.10 -6.75
N ILE A 153 -22.03 9.00 -6.66
CA ILE A 153 -21.11 10.12 -6.87
C ILE A 153 -21.23 10.66 -8.30
N SER A 154 -21.33 9.78 -9.31
CA SER A 154 -21.53 10.18 -10.71
C SER A 154 -22.85 10.93 -10.93
N GLN A 155 -23.93 10.46 -10.30
CA GLN A 155 -25.24 11.12 -10.29
C GLN A 155 -25.16 12.51 -9.64
N VAL A 156 -24.55 12.63 -8.46
CA VAL A 156 -24.33 13.93 -7.82
C VAL A 156 -23.52 14.87 -8.70
N ASN A 157 -22.44 14.37 -9.32
CA ASN A 157 -21.60 15.17 -10.23
C ASN A 157 -22.33 15.63 -11.49
N THR A 158 -23.43 14.98 -11.88
CA THR A 158 -24.27 15.34 -13.03
C THR A 158 -25.61 15.97 -12.64
N ASP A 159 -25.75 16.41 -11.39
CA ASP A 159 -26.96 17.03 -10.83
C ASP A 159 -28.21 16.13 -10.92
N LYS A 160 -28.00 14.81 -10.95
CA LYS A 160 -29.04 13.80 -10.91
C LYS A 160 -29.27 13.34 -9.46
N SER A 161 -30.51 12.96 -9.15
CA SER A 161 -30.81 12.27 -7.89
C SER A 161 -30.12 10.91 -7.85
N HIS A 162 -29.74 10.49 -6.64
CA HIS A 162 -29.18 9.18 -6.38
C HIS A 162 -30.14 8.31 -5.58
N ASP A 163 -30.00 7.00 -5.72
CA ASP A 163 -30.88 6.01 -5.10
C ASP A 163 -30.50 5.77 -3.63
N ILE A 164 -31.26 6.39 -2.73
CA ILE A 164 -31.06 6.29 -1.29
C ILE A 164 -31.27 4.85 -0.80
N SER A 165 -32.22 4.09 -1.39
CA SER A 165 -32.50 2.72 -0.96
C SER A 165 -31.31 1.80 -1.24
N LYS A 166 -30.72 1.91 -2.45
CA LYS A 166 -29.49 1.18 -2.80
C LYS A 166 -28.32 1.54 -1.90
N LEU A 167 -28.15 2.82 -1.58
CA LEU A 167 -27.10 3.26 -0.65
C LEU A 167 -27.31 2.70 0.76
N SER A 168 -28.55 2.68 1.26
CA SER A 168 -28.87 2.10 2.57
C SER A 168 -28.56 0.60 2.61
N GLU A 169 -28.93 -0.15 1.57
CA GLU A 169 -28.60 -1.58 1.45
C GLU A 169 -27.08 -1.80 1.44
N ALA A 170 -26.35 -1.06 0.61
CA ALA A 170 -24.90 -1.11 0.56
C ALA A 170 -24.26 -0.74 1.92
N GLY A 171 -24.84 0.21 2.62
CA GLY A 171 -24.44 0.61 3.97
C GLY A 171 -24.55 -0.54 4.98
N LEU A 172 -25.66 -1.27 4.97
CA LEU A 172 -25.88 -2.44 5.84
C LEU A 172 -24.88 -3.56 5.54
N ILE A 173 -24.63 -3.85 4.25
CA ILE A 173 -23.64 -4.84 3.83
C ILE A 173 -22.26 -4.51 4.37
N LEU A 174 -21.81 -3.25 4.27
CA LEU A 174 -20.49 -2.86 4.79
C LEU A 174 -20.42 -2.82 6.31
N LYS A 175 -21.52 -2.48 7.00
CA LYS A 175 -21.62 -2.60 8.47
C LYS A 175 -21.39 -4.06 8.89
N GLU A 176 -21.95 -5.03 8.18
CA GLU A 176 -21.70 -6.47 8.41
C GLU A 176 -20.23 -6.85 8.17
N VAL A 177 -19.63 -6.37 7.06
CA VAL A 177 -18.20 -6.62 6.77
C VAL A 177 -17.33 -6.08 7.91
N LEU A 178 -17.56 -4.83 8.34
CA LEU A 178 -16.78 -4.21 9.41
C LEU A 178 -17.06 -4.77 10.79
N TYR A 179 -18.24 -5.33 11.04
CA TYR A 179 -18.51 -6.06 12.28
C TYR A 179 -17.62 -7.29 12.41
N THR A 180 -17.38 -8.01 11.30
CA THR A 180 -16.52 -9.21 11.31
C THR A 180 -15.04 -8.93 11.05
N ASN A 181 -14.73 -7.77 10.45
CA ASN A 181 -13.37 -7.32 10.20
C ASN A 181 -13.29 -5.78 10.33
N PRO A 182 -13.22 -5.25 11.55
CA PRO A 182 -13.20 -3.79 11.80
C PRO A 182 -11.97 -3.09 11.23
N THR A 183 -10.93 -3.86 10.84
CA THR A 183 -9.70 -3.33 10.25
C THR A 183 -9.70 -3.28 8.73
N HIS A 184 -10.81 -3.65 8.08
CA HIS A 184 -10.98 -3.57 6.63
C HIS A 184 -11.14 -2.11 6.18
N VAL A 185 -10.03 -1.36 6.17
CA VAL A 185 -9.97 0.08 5.90
C VAL A 185 -10.63 0.48 4.57
N ASN A 186 -10.53 -0.35 3.54
CA ASN A 186 -11.20 -0.06 2.26
C ASN A 186 -12.73 -0.05 2.40
N ALA A 187 -13.29 -0.93 3.23
CA ALA A 187 -14.74 -0.99 3.47
C ALA A 187 -15.16 0.20 4.34
N ALA A 188 -14.36 0.56 5.34
CA ALA A 188 -14.58 1.77 6.15
C ALA A 188 -14.58 3.03 5.29
N ASN A 189 -13.66 3.15 4.32
CA ASN A 189 -13.65 4.28 3.37
C ASN A 189 -14.94 4.36 2.54
N ILE A 190 -15.40 3.23 1.97
CA ILE A 190 -16.62 3.20 1.16
C ILE A 190 -17.85 3.49 2.03
N LEU A 191 -17.91 2.92 3.25
CA LEU A 191 -19.02 3.17 4.15
C LEU A 191 -19.05 4.62 4.63
N LEU A 192 -17.90 5.29 4.80
CA LEU A 192 -17.84 6.72 5.05
C LEU A 192 -18.53 7.50 3.92
N GLY A 193 -18.16 7.26 2.67
CA GLY A 193 -18.79 7.93 1.52
C GLY A 193 -20.30 7.69 1.44
N ILE A 194 -20.74 6.44 1.65
CA ILE A 194 -22.16 6.07 1.69
C ILE A 194 -22.89 6.80 2.83
N SER A 195 -22.30 6.81 4.04
CA SER A 195 -22.91 7.43 5.21
C SER A 195 -23.07 8.94 5.05
N LEU A 196 -22.10 9.61 4.41
CA LEU A 196 -22.20 11.03 4.07
C LEU A 196 -23.35 11.33 3.09
N LEU A 197 -23.57 10.47 2.08
CA LEU A 197 -24.69 10.63 1.14
C LEU A 197 -26.04 10.31 1.79
N LEU A 198 -26.06 9.37 2.74
CA LEU A 198 -27.25 9.02 3.54
C LEU A 198 -27.52 10.01 4.67
N LYS A 199 -26.64 10.98 4.93
CA LYS A 199 -26.71 11.88 6.08
C LYS A 199 -26.67 11.14 7.43
N ASP A 200 -26.05 9.96 7.47
CA ASP A 200 -25.80 9.17 8.68
C ASP A 200 -24.44 9.58 9.26
N GLY A 201 -24.42 10.71 9.97
CA GLY A 201 -23.23 11.30 10.54
C GLY A 201 -22.58 10.45 11.64
N ASP A 202 -23.36 9.75 12.46
CA ASP A 202 -22.82 8.79 13.45
C ASP A 202 -21.98 7.68 12.79
N THR A 203 -22.51 7.06 11.73
CA THR A 203 -21.76 6.05 10.98
C THR A 203 -20.59 6.68 10.23
N ALA A 204 -20.75 7.88 9.67
CA ALA A 204 -19.65 8.61 9.04
C ALA A 204 -18.47 8.82 10.01
N MET A 205 -18.72 9.23 11.26
CA MET A 205 -17.65 9.42 12.24
C MET A 205 -16.98 8.10 12.63
N LYS A 206 -17.77 7.05 12.91
CA LYS A 206 -17.25 5.71 13.25
C LYS A 206 -16.39 5.12 12.13
N THR A 207 -16.77 5.34 10.89
CA THR A 207 -16.04 4.84 9.72
C THR A 207 -14.81 5.67 9.38
N TRP A 208 -14.84 6.98 9.65
CA TRP A 208 -13.65 7.82 9.61
C TRP A 208 -12.59 7.33 10.61
N LEU A 209 -12.99 7.00 11.84
CA LEU A 209 -12.11 6.41 12.85
C LEU A 209 -11.58 5.05 12.40
N SER A 210 -12.47 4.17 11.92
CA SER A 210 -12.11 2.81 11.46
C SER A 210 -11.15 2.84 10.27
N TYR A 211 -11.34 3.75 9.30
CA TYR A 211 -10.42 3.94 8.18
C TYR A 211 -9.01 4.29 8.65
N ASN A 212 -8.93 5.17 9.65
CA ASN A 212 -7.67 5.61 10.20
C ASN A 212 -7.08 4.67 11.27
N ARG A 213 -7.83 3.64 11.68
CA ARG A 213 -7.50 2.71 12.78
C ARG A 213 -7.35 3.43 14.13
N PHE A 214 -8.17 4.45 14.35
CA PHE A 214 -8.25 5.17 15.62
C PHE A 214 -9.37 4.57 16.47
N THR A 215 -9.11 4.33 17.75
CA THR A 215 -10.13 3.87 18.70
C THR A 215 -11.09 4.99 19.06
N ASN A 216 -10.61 6.24 19.06
CA ASN A 216 -11.37 7.45 19.31
C ASN A 216 -10.61 8.69 18.79
N VAL A 217 -11.23 9.87 18.89
CA VAL A 217 -10.65 11.16 18.48
C VAL A 217 -9.35 11.49 19.22
N ASN A 218 -9.16 10.99 20.44
CA ASN A 218 -7.94 11.23 21.23
C ASN A 218 -6.74 10.42 20.73
N SER A 219 -6.97 9.30 20.06
CA SER A 219 -5.92 8.51 19.41
C SER A 219 -5.47 9.05 18.05
N ALA A 220 -6.13 10.09 17.52
CA ALA A 220 -5.77 10.66 16.22
C ALA A 220 -4.38 11.31 16.25
N TYR A 221 -3.59 11.08 15.19
CA TYR A 221 -2.29 11.74 15.04
C TYR A 221 -2.42 13.26 15.02
N ALA A 222 -1.38 13.97 15.48
CA ALA A 222 -1.36 15.43 15.53
C ALA A 222 -1.79 16.10 14.20
N TYR A 223 -1.40 15.50 13.06
CA TYR A 223 -1.74 16.00 11.73
C TYR A 223 -3.24 15.90 11.35
N LEU A 224 -3.96 14.95 11.94
CA LEU A 224 -5.39 14.71 11.71
C LEU A 224 -6.27 15.13 12.88
N LYS A 225 -5.67 15.40 14.04
CA LYS A 225 -6.36 15.69 15.30
C LYS A 225 -7.36 16.86 15.19
N PRO A 226 -7.02 18.03 14.62
CA PRO A 226 -7.99 19.13 14.48
C PRO A 226 -9.19 18.74 13.61
N ALA A 227 -8.95 17.97 12.55
CA ALA A 227 -10.01 17.51 11.66
C ALA A 227 -10.91 16.46 12.35
N ALA A 228 -10.32 15.58 13.15
CA ALA A 228 -11.02 14.58 13.95
C ALA A 228 -11.97 15.24 14.97
N GLU A 229 -11.50 16.25 15.68
CA GLU A 229 -12.30 17.01 16.66
C GLU A 229 -13.46 17.74 15.97
N GLN A 230 -13.17 18.44 14.88
CA GLN A 230 -14.17 19.16 14.08
C GLN A 230 -15.27 18.21 13.56
N LEU A 231 -14.89 17.08 12.95
CA LEU A 231 -15.86 16.10 12.44
C LEU A 231 -16.68 15.44 13.57
N ASN A 232 -16.04 15.13 14.71
CA ASN A 232 -16.71 14.50 15.84
C ASN A 232 -17.76 15.41 16.49
N GLN A 233 -17.56 16.73 16.45
CA GLN A 233 -18.51 17.69 16.99
C GLN A 233 -19.78 17.80 16.14
N ILE A 234 -19.65 17.68 14.81
CA ILE A 234 -20.74 18.06 13.89
C ILE A 234 -21.47 16.84 13.34
N LEU A 235 -20.74 15.79 12.95
CA LEU A 235 -21.34 14.64 12.27
C LEU A 235 -22.47 13.99 13.09
N PRO A 236 -22.33 13.71 14.40
CA PRO A 236 -23.40 13.11 15.19
C PRO A 236 -24.71 13.92 15.20
N ASN A 237 -24.63 15.25 15.07
CA ASN A 237 -25.81 16.11 15.07
C ASN A 237 -26.61 16.02 13.76
N TRP A 238 -25.97 15.61 12.66
CA TRP A 238 -26.60 15.54 11.34
C TRP A 238 -27.77 14.52 11.31
N ASN A 239 -27.73 13.49 12.16
CA ASN A 239 -28.80 12.51 12.26
C ASN A 239 -30.10 13.10 12.81
N ASN A 240 -30.03 14.14 13.63
CA ASN A 240 -31.16 14.66 14.41
C ASN A 240 -31.79 15.92 13.80
N SER A 241 -31.00 16.74 13.11
CA SER A 241 -31.44 18.03 12.58
C SER A 241 -30.78 18.35 11.23
N PRO A 242 -31.46 19.13 10.36
CA PRO A 242 -30.81 19.70 9.19
C PRO A 242 -29.62 20.58 9.59
N LEU A 243 -28.49 20.42 8.89
CA LEU A 243 -27.30 21.22 9.11
C LEU A 243 -27.48 22.65 8.59
N THR A 244 -27.03 23.61 9.37
CA THR A 244 -26.82 25.00 8.95
C THR A 244 -25.74 25.10 7.86
N THR A 245 -25.71 26.20 7.11
CA THR A 245 -24.64 26.45 6.11
C THR A 245 -23.25 26.41 6.74
N SER A 246 -23.10 26.93 7.96
CA SER A 246 -21.81 26.90 8.67
C SER A 246 -21.38 25.47 9.01
N GLU A 247 -22.30 24.63 9.50
CA GLU A 247 -22.00 23.22 9.79
C GLU A 247 -21.68 22.42 8.50
N GLN A 248 -22.37 22.71 7.40
CA GLN A 248 -22.09 22.13 6.09
C GLN A 248 -20.67 22.44 5.63
N GLU A 249 -20.25 23.70 5.73
CA GLU A 249 -18.87 24.11 5.44
C GLU A 249 -17.87 23.43 6.37
N GLN A 250 -18.16 23.37 7.67
CA GLN A 250 -17.28 22.71 8.62
C GLN A 250 -17.13 21.20 8.34
N ILE A 251 -18.14 20.50 7.82
CA ILE A 251 -17.96 19.11 7.36
C ILE A 251 -17.02 19.06 6.15
N ILE A 252 -17.22 19.92 5.15
CA ILE A 252 -16.36 19.98 3.96
C ILE A 252 -14.92 20.27 4.35
N GLU A 253 -14.71 21.24 5.24
CA GLU A 253 -13.40 21.58 5.77
C GLU A 253 -12.76 20.44 6.56
N GLY A 254 -13.52 19.78 7.44
CA GLY A 254 -13.05 18.63 8.22
C GLY A 254 -12.64 17.47 7.33
N LEU A 255 -13.40 17.18 6.27
CA LEU A 255 -13.05 16.17 5.27
C LEU A 255 -11.81 16.56 4.48
N GLY A 256 -11.70 17.81 4.04
CA GLY A 256 -10.50 18.33 3.34
C GLY A 256 -9.24 18.28 4.22
N LYS A 257 -9.33 18.70 5.49
CA LYS A 257 -8.24 18.59 6.47
C LYS A 257 -7.89 17.13 6.78
N SER A 258 -8.86 16.22 6.65
CA SER A 258 -8.66 14.77 6.73
C SER A 258 -8.24 14.11 5.41
N ARG A 259 -7.99 14.89 4.36
CA ARG A 259 -7.58 14.44 3.01
C ARG A 259 -8.65 13.70 2.20
N PHE A 260 -9.90 13.68 2.64
CA PHE A 260 -11.05 13.14 1.90
C PHE A 260 -11.61 14.16 0.91
N TYR A 261 -10.75 14.71 0.04
CA TYR A 261 -11.10 15.78 -0.90
C TYR A 261 -12.21 15.42 -1.88
N GLU A 262 -12.31 14.15 -2.29
CA GLU A 262 -13.41 13.68 -3.15
C GLU A 262 -14.77 13.84 -2.45
N TYR A 263 -14.88 13.41 -1.20
CA TYR A 263 -16.11 13.54 -0.42
C TYR A 263 -16.41 15.00 -0.08
N ALA A 264 -15.39 15.79 0.25
CA ALA A 264 -15.52 17.23 0.46
C ALA A 264 -16.14 17.92 -0.77
N ARG A 265 -15.64 17.60 -1.98
CA ARG A 265 -16.19 18.12 -3.25
C ARG A 265 -17.64 17.66 -3.49
N VAL A 266 -17.91 16.38 -3.31
CA VAL A 266 -19.25 15.81 -3.52
C VAL A 266 -20.27 16.47 -2.59
N LEU A 267 -19.92 16.69 -1.32
CA LEU A 267 -20.80 17.39 -0.38
C LEU A 267 -20.98 18.86 -0.70
N ALA A 268 -19.93 19.57 -1.12
CA ALA A 268 -20.06 20.96 -1.57
C ALA A 268 -21.09 21.10 -2.70
N LYS A 269 -21.10 20.14 -3.64
CA LYS A 269 -22.11 20.08 -4.71
C LYS A 269 -23.50 19.73 -4.17
N LEU A 270 -23.60 18.74 -3.29
CA LEU A 270 -24.88 18.29 -2.71
C LEU A 270 -25.57 19.39 -1.87
N PHE A 271 -24.79 20.13 -1.09
CA PHE A 271 -25.27 21.23 -0.26
C PHE A 271 -25.64 22.49 -1.05
N LYS A 272 -25.26 22.57 -2.33
CA LYS A 272 -25.52 23.72 -3.21
C LYS A 272 -25.07 25.04 -2.57
N LEU A 273 -23.88 25.03 -1.97
CA LEU A 273 -23.33 26.22 -1.31
C LEU A 273 -23.21 27.36 -2.33
N LYS A 274 -23.78 28.52 -1.99
CA LYS A 274 -23.71 29.70 -2.85
C LYS A 274 -22.32 30.28 -2.80
N GLU A 275 -21.73 30.54 -3.96
CA GLU A 275 -20.35 31.01 -4.05
C GLU A 275 -20.11 32.31 -3.27
N ALA A 276 -21.04 33.28 -3.30
CA ALA A 276 -20.90 34.54 -2.57
C ALA A 276 -20.84 34.37 -1.03
N GLU A 277 -21.51 33.35 -0.51
CA GLU A 277 -21.64 33.08 0.93
C GLU A 277 -20.60 32.06 1.43
N THR A 278 -19.91 31.37 0.51
CA THR A 278 -18.97 30.30 0.86
C THR A 278 -17.64 30.82 1.36
N SER A 279 -17.14 30.26 2.47
CA SER A 279 -15.83 30.59 3.05
C SER A 279 -14.69 30.39 2.04
N SER A 280 -13.64 31.22 2.15
CA SER A 280 -12.43 31.10 1.32
C SER A 280 -11.77 29.71 1.44
N ASN A 281 -11.77 29.15 2.65
CA ASN A 281 -11.22 27.82 2.91
C ASN A 281 -12.00 26.72 2.18
N THR A 282 -13.33 26.74 2.27
CA THR A 282 -14.19 25.79 1.56
C THR A 282 -13.99 25.89 0.05
N LYS A 283 -13.93 27.10 -0.51
CA LYS A 283 -13.63 27.32 -1.93
C LYS A 283 -12.27 26.74 -2.32
N HIS A 284 -11.23 26.96 -1.52
CA HIS A 284 -9.89 26.42 -1.77
C HIS A 284 -9.86 24.89 -1.72
N ILE A 285 -10.59 24.26 -0.79
CA ILE A 285 -10.69 22.80 -0.69
C ILE A 285 -11.37 22.22 -1.93
N VAL A 286 -12.47 22.82 -2.39
CA VAL A 286 -13.19 22.36 -3.60
C VAL A 286 -12.35 22.57 -4.85
N ALA A 287 -11.67 23.73 -4.97
CA ALA A 287 -10.75 24.01 -6.07
C ALA A 287 -9.60 22.99 -6.12
N TYR A 288 -9.00 22.69 -4.96
CA TYR A 288 -7.96 21.69 -4.85
C TYR A 288 -8.46 20.27 -5.18
N ALA A 289 -9.65 19.90 -4.72
CA ALA A 289 -10.28 18.62 -5.02
C ALA A 289 -10.54 18.43 -6.53
N ASN A 290 -10.97 19.49 -7.22
CA ASN A 290 -11.09 19.49 -8.68
C ASN A 290 -9.72 19.34 -9.35
N TYR A 291 -8.73 20.11 -8.91
CA TYR A 291 -7.37 20.03 -9.42
C TYR A 291 -6.78 18.61 -9.32
N ILE A 292 -6.90 17.93 -8.19
CA ILE A 292 -6.34 16.56 -8.05
C ILE A 292 -7.06 15.55 -8.94
N ASN A 293 -8.37 15.72 -9.18
CA ASN A 293 -9.13 14.89 -10.09
C ASN A 293 -8.67 15.06 -11.55
N ASP A 294 -8.48 16.31 -11.97
CA ASP A 294 -7.94 16.65 -13.29
C ASP A 294 -6.51 16.10 -13.47
N VAL A 295 -5.65 16.28 -12.47
CA VAL A 295 -4.28 15.78 -12.49
C VAL A 295 -4.25 14.25 -12.56
N LYS A 296 -5.16 13.56 -11.85
CA LYS A 296 -5.29 12.09 -11.93
C LYS A 296 -5.63 11.65 -13.36
N SER A 297 -6.63 12.28 -13.97
CA SER A 297 -7.05 11.98 -15.35
C SER A 297 -5.93 12.22 -16.37
N LEU A 298 -5.27 13.38 -16.26
CA LEU A 298 -4.11 13.73 -17.09
C LEU A 298 -2.97 12.71 -16.94
N THR A 299 -2.64 12.35 -15.70
CA THR A 299 -1.55 11.41 -15.38
C THR A 299 -1.85 10.00 -15.87
N ASN A 300 -3.07 9.49 -15.66
CA ASN A 300 -3.49 8.18 -16.16
C ASN A 300 -3.47 8.13 -17.70
N THR A 301 -3.88 9.22 -18.36
CA THR A 301 -3.84 9.31 -19.82
C THR A 301 -2.39 9.29 -20.32
N TYR A 302 -1.51 10.08 -19.71
CA TYR A 302 -0.08 10.05 -20.04
C TYR A 302 0.52 8.66 -19.84
N TYR A 303 0.25 8.01 -18.71
CA TYR A 303 0.75 6.65 -18.43
C TYR A 303 0.27 5.61 -19.42
N ARG A 304 -0.99 5.71 -19.85
CA ARG A 304 -1.51 4.87 -20.93
C ARG A 304 -0.72 5.08 -22.22
N LEU A 305 -0.58 6.34 -22.64
CA LEU A 305 0.11 6.69 -23.87
C LEU A 305 1.56 6.22 -23.86
N VAL A 306 2.33 6.43 -22.79
CA VAL A 306 3.73 5.93 -22.74
C VAL A 306 3.84 4.40 -22.66
N SER A 307 2.78 3.69 -22.30
CA SER A 307 2.75 2.21 -22.33
C SER A 307 2.44 1.65 -23.71
N THR A 308 1.65 2.36 -24.53
CA THR A 308 1.16 1.88 -25.83
C THR A 308 1.76 2.60 -27.02
N GLU A 309 2.30 3.79 -26.81
CA GLU A 309 2.81 4.73 -27.80
C GLU A 309 4.12 5.37 -27.29
N ASN A 310 4.90 5.95 -28.19
CA ASN A 310 6.06 6.76 -27.80
C ASN A 310 5.60 8.19 -27.54
N ASN A 311 5.21 8.51 -26.31
CA ASN A 311 4.75 9.86 -25.93
C ASN A 311 5.83 10.67 -25.20
N SER A 312 5.79 12.00 -25.37
CA SER A 312 6.74 12.95 -24.79
C SER A 312 6.44 13.25 -23.32
N SER A 313 7.43 13.05 -22.45
CA SER A 313 7.36 13.49 -21.04
C SER A 313 7.25 15.02 -20.90
N GLU A 314 7.72 15.79 -21.89
CA GLU A 314 7.69 17.25 -21.84
C GLU A 314 6.26 17.80 -21.94
N ASP A 315 5.43 17.21 -22.81
CA ASP A 315 4.03 17.62 -22.98
C ASP A 315 3.23 17.36 -21.70
N PHE A 316 3.46 16.22 -21.06
CA PHE A 316 2.88 15.91 -19.76
C PHE A 316 3.31 16.92 -18.68
N ILE A 317 4.60 17.25 -18.59
CA ILE A 317 5.11 18.22 -17.62
C ILE A 317 4.51 19.62 -17.88
N ASN A 318 4.37 20.02 -19.14
CA ASN A 318 3.78 21.31 -19.50
C ASN A 318 2.28 21.36 -19.18
N ALA A 319 1.52 20.30 -19.47
CA ALA A 319 0.11 20.19 -19.10
C ALA A 319 -0.09 20.23 -17.57
N LEU A 320 0.77 19.53 -16.81
CA LEU A 320 0.79 19.62 -15.34
C LEU A 320 1.09 21.04 -14.88
N ARG A 321 2.12 21.69 -15.42
CA ARG A 321 2.49 23.06 -15.04
C ARG A 321 1.33 24.05 -15.27
N SER A 322 0.59 23.90 -16.36
CA SER A 322 -0.59 24.71 -16.66
C SER A 322 -1.69 24.52 -15.62
N LYS A 323 -2.00 23.27 -15.23
CA LYS A 323 -2.95 22.98 -14.15
C LYS A 323 -2.49 23.55 -12.80
N ASN A 324 -1.19 23.44 -12.49
CA ASN A 324 -0.60 24.00 -11.26
C ASN A 324 -0.74 25.52 -11.21
N ARG A 325 -0.51 26.22 -12.33
CA ARG A 325 -0.68 27.68 -12.43
C ARG A 325 -2.12 28.12 -12.18
N LEU A 326 -3.08 27.39 -12.76
CA LEU A 326 -4.51 27.68 -12.58
C LEU A 326 -4.92 27.56 -11.12
N LEU A 327 -4.56 26.45 -10.46
CA LEU A 327 -4.83 26.28 -9.04
C LEU A 327 -4.12 27.36 -8.21
N PHE A 328 -2.82 27.60 -8.47
CA PHE A 328 -2.07 28.62 -7.73
C PHE A 328 -2.75 29.99 -7.80
N LYS A 329 -3.17 30.41 -9.00
CA LYS A 329 -3.92 31.65 -9.18
C LYS A 329 -5.19 31.68 -8.32
N GLN A 330 -5.97 30.59 -8.29
CA GLN A 330 -7.19 30.50 -7.48
C GLN A 330 -6.91 30.62 -5.97
N LEU A 331 -5.79 30.06 -5.49
CA LEU A 331 -5.42 30.07 -4.08
C LEU A 331 -4.86 31.41 -3.57
N THR A 332 -4.40 32.27 -4.49
CA THR A 332 -3.72 33.53 -4.17
C THR A 332 -4.50 34.77 -4.63
N LEU A 333 -5.75 34.63 -5.12
CA LEU A 333 -6.54 35.75 -5.68
C LEU A 333 -6.65 36.96 -4.73
N ASN A 334 -6.64 36.72 -3.42
CA ASN A 334 -6.83 37.75 -2.40
C ASN A 334 -5.57 38.01 -1.55
N GLU A 335 -4.45 37.35 -1.86
CA GLU A 335 -3.19 37.56 -1.15
C GLU A 335 -2.49 38.79 -1.77
N LYS A 336 -2.14 39.81 -0.95
CA LYS A 336 -1.45 41.02 -1.43
C LYS A 336 -0.18 40.61 -2.19
N GLN A 337 -0.12 40.93 -3.48
CA GLN A 337 0.90 40.52 -4.44
C GLN A 337 2.33 40.49 -3.86
N GLN A 338 2.96 39.31 -3.89
CA GLN A 338 4.43 39.18 -3.96
C GLN A 338 4.90 37.80 -4.49
N ASP A 339 4.10 36.74 -4.36
CA ASP A 339 4.54 35.41 -4.82
C ASP A 339 4.31 35.18 -6.31
N THR A 340 5.39 35.28 -7.09
CA THR A 340 5.42 34.81 -8.47
C THR A 340 5.30 33.28 -8.52
N PHE A 341 4.53 32.76 -9.49
CA PHE A 341 4.41 31.31 -9.66
C PHE A 341 5.77 30.70 -9.97
N SER A 342 6.16 29.73 -9.15
CA SER A 342 7.23 28.78 -9.44
C SER A 342 6.79 27.39 -8.99
N THR A 343 7.42 26.33 -9.52
CA THR A 343 7.14 24.97 -9.04
C THR A 343 7.43 24.83 -7.53
N ARG A 344 8.40 25.58 -7.00
CA ARG A 344 8.72 25.56 -5.57
C ARG A 344 7.61 26.21 -4.75
N THR A 345 7.26 27.47 -5.05
CA THR A 345 6.20 28.21 -4.34
C THR A 345 4.85 27.49 -4.44
N PHE A 346 4.54 26.89 -5.59
CA PHE A 346 3.35 26.04 -5.74
C PHE A 346 3.37 24.83 -4.80
N ARG A 347 4.47 24.05 -4.76
CA ARG A 347 4.60 22.88 -3.89
C ARG A 347 4.49 23.26 -2.42
N ASP A 348 5.15 24.34 -2.01
CA ASP A 348 5.13 24.82 -0.63
C ASP A 348 3.71 25.26 -0.24
N SER A 349 2.99 25.93 -1.14
CA SER A 349 1.59 26.34 -0.96
C SER A 349 0.65 25.14 -0.78
N ILE A 350 0.67 24.15 -1.69
CA ILE A 350 -0.21 22.99 -1.57
C ILE A 350 0.17 22.07 -0.41
N ARG A 351 1.46 22.00 -0.05
CA ARG A 351 1.90 21.27 1.15
C ARG A 351 1.35 21.93 2.41
N SER A 352 1.46 23.26 2.52
CA SER A 352 0.99 24.00 3.68
C SER A 352 -0.55 23.95 3.81
N LYS A 353 -1.28 24.25 2.73
CA LYS A 353 -2.75 24.35 2.76
C LYS A 353 -3.46 22.99 2.77
N PHE A 354 -2.89 21.98 2.11
CA PHE A 354 -3.57 20.70 1.84
C PHE A 354 -2.79 19.46 2.31
N GLY A 355 -1.61 19.64 2.91
CA GLY A 355 -0.76 18.53 3.30
C GLY A 355 -0.25 17.73 2.10
N SER A 356 -0.16 18.31 0.90
CA SER A 356 0.20 17.54 -0.30
C SER A 356 1.70 17.35 -0.43
N MET A 357 2.12 16.14 -0.78
CA MET A 357 3.46 15.88 -1.31
C MET A 357 3.37 15.79 -2.83
N TYR A 358 4.18 16.58 -3.54
CA TYR A 358 4.19 16.63 -5.00
C TYR A 358 5.63 16.49 -5.52
N LEU A 359 5.89 15.38 -6.23
CA LEU A 359 7.18 15.07 -6.82
C LEU A 359 6.99 14.59 -8.26
N ILE A 360 7.78 15.14 -9.18
CA ILE A 360 7.94 14.59 -10.53
C ILE A 360 9.33 13.98 -10.59
N SER A 361 9.41 12.67 -10.84
CA SER A 361 10.68 11.95 -10.89
C SER A 361 10.53 10.66 -11.69
N THR A 362 11.66 10.04 -12.02
CA THR A 362 11.73 8.67 -12.52
C THR A 362 12.05 7.72 -11.37
N SER A 363 11.73 6.44 -11.53
CA SER A 363 11.99 5.44 -10.50
C SER A 363 13.14 4.52 -10.91
N SER A 364 13.70 3.77 -9.97
CA SER A 364 14.69 2.73 -10.31
C SER A 364 14.11 1.62 -11.20
N ALA A 365 12.80 1.35 -11.11
CA ALA A 365 12.13 0.35 -11.95
C ALA A 365 11.78 0.85 -13.36
N SER A 366 11.78 2.16 -13.59
CA SER A 366 11.44 2.73 -14.90
C SER A 366 12.02 4.11 -15.12
N ARG A 367 12.57 4.31 -16.32
CA ARG A 367 12.99 5.62 -16.83
C ARG A 367 11.83 6.51 -17.26
N THR A 368 10.60 5.99 -17.26
CA THR A 368 9.39 6.78 -17.54
C THR A 368 9.16 7.81 -16.44
N THR A 369 8.89 9.06 -16.83
CA THR A 369 8.55 10.13 -15.89
C THR A 369 7.30 9.75 -15.10
N GLY A 370 7.36 9.89 -13.78
CA GLY A 370 6.25 9.63 -12.86
C GLY A 370 5.87 10.88 -12.06
N LEU A 371 4.64 10.87 -11.55
CA LEU A 371 4.13 11.81 -10.57
C LEU A 371 3.91 11.04 -9.29
N VAL A 372 4.51 11.48 -8.19
CA VAL A 372 4.14 11.07 -6.83
C VAL A 372 3.38 12.23 -6.24
N LEU A 373 2.07 12.06 -6.13
CA LEU A 373 1.16 13.02 -5.53
C LEU A 373 0.24 12.30 -4.56
N GLY A 374 0.35 12.65 -3.29
CA GLY A 374 -0.46 12.13 -2.20
C GLY A 374 -0.50 13.11 -1.04
N HIS A 375 -1.16 12.74 0.04
CA HIS A 375 -1.45 13.64 1.14
C HIS A 375 -0.88 13.11 2.45
N ILE A 376 -0.18 13.98 3.16
CA ILE A 376 0.40 13.70 4.46
C ILE A 376 -0.75 13.50 5.45
N VAL A 377 -0.77 12.31 6.04
CA VAL A 377 -1.68 11.92 7.12
C VAL A 377 -0.96 11.78 8.45
N ASN A 378 0.37 11.72 8.41
CA ASN A 378 1.21 11.65 9.58
C ASN A 378 2.64 12.09 9.20
N GLU A 379 3.26 12.91 10.04
CA GLU A 379 4.64 13.33 9.88
C GLU A 379 5.26 13.43 11.26
N ARG A 380 6.43 12.82 11.45
CA ARG A 380 7.12 12.75 12.73
C ARG A 380 8.61 12.94 12.49
N ILE A 381 9.23 13.80 13.28
CA ILE A 381 10.69 13.88 13.37
C ILE A 381 11.08 13.11 14.62
N ARG A 382 12.01 12.16 14.47
CA ARG A 382 12.60 11.44 15.60
C ARG A 382 14.11 11.58 15.52
N ASN A 383 14.73 11.88 16.65
CA ASN A 383 16.16 11.65 16.79
C ASN A 383 16.37 10.14 16.97
N ILE A 384 17.09 9.52 16.04
CA ILE A 384 17.40 8.10 16.08
C ILE A 384 18.81 7.95 16.62
N GLU A 385 18.97 7.18 17.68
CA GLU A 385 20.25 6.85 18.28
C GLU A 385 20.56 5.37 18.12
N GLN A 386 21.77 5.05 17.64
CA GLN A 386 22.27 3.69 17.51
C GLN A 386 23.76 3.67 17.86
N TYR A 387 24.11 2.96 18.94
CA TYR A 387 25.49 2.76 19.39
C TYR A 387 26.26 4.08 19.59
N GLY A 388 25.64 5.06 20.25
CA GLY A 388 26.25 6.37 20.54
C GLY A 388 26.28 7.36 19.37
N HIS A 389 25.80 6.97 18.18
CA HIS A 389 25.60 7.87 17.05
C HIS A 389 24.14 8.27 16.92
N ASN A 390 23.87 9.51 16.54
CA ASN A 390 22.50 9.98 16.32
C ASN A 390 22.32 10.77 15.02
N ALA A 391 21.09 10.81 14.55
CA ALA A 391 20.65 11.66 13.46
C ALA A 391 19.15 11.93 13.55
N ASP A 392 18.73 13.11 13.10
CA ASP A 392 17.31 13.40 12.91
C ASP A 392 16.77 12.65 11.69
N PHE A 393 15.61 12.03 11.87
CA PHE A 393 14.92 11.26 10.86
C PHE A 393 13.46 11.73 10.74
N THR A 394 13.13 12.30 9.60
CA THR A 394 11.75 12.68 9.27
C THR A 394 11.02 11.50 8.63
N PHE A 395 10.02 10.98 9.32
CA PHE A 395 9.10 9.99 8.78
C PHE A 395 7.81 10.68 8.32
N THR A 396 7.53 10.61 7.02
CA THR A 396 6.30 11.14 6.41
C THR A 396 5.46 9.99 5.88
N GLU A 397 4.21 9.90 6.29
CA GLU A 397 3.26 8.94 5.73
C GLU A 397 2.23 9.65 4.85
N LEU A 398 2.14 9.18 3.61
CA LEU A 398 1.17 9.61 2.63
C LEU A 398 -0.01 8.64 2.54
N ASP A 399 -1.18 9.19 2.27
CA ASP A 399 -2.38 8.47 1.90
C ASP A 399 -3.13 9.25 0.81
N LYS A 400 -4.29 8.75 0.39
CA LYS A 400 -5.18 9.39 -0.61
C LYS A 400 -4.38 9.79 -1.85
N MET A 401 -3.62 8.82 -2.36
CA MET A 401 -2.72 9.00 -3.49
C MET A 401 -3.51 9.38 -4.76
N VAL A 402 -3.08 10.44 -5.42
CA VAL A 402 -3.51 10.83 -6.76
C VAL A 402 -2.71 10.05 -7.79
N SER A 403 -1.39 9.92 -7.57
CA SER A 403 -0.50 9.07 -8.35
C SER A 403 0.68 8.60 -7.50
N ASN A 404 1.14 7.37 -7.72
CA ASN A 404 2.30 6.77 -7.06
C ASN A 404 3.44 6.44 -8.08
N GLY A 405 3.52 7.23 -9.14
CA GLY A 405 4.45 7.00 -10.25
C GLY A 405 3.98 5.93 -11.25
N TYR A 406 4.67 5.90 -12.40
CA TYR A 406 4.31 5.04 -13.54
C TYR A 406 4.33 3.53 -13.22
N PRO A 407 5.37 2.95 -12.58
CA PRO A 407 5.36 1.52 -12.29
C PRO A 407 4.22 1.10 -11.38
N SER A 408 3.94 1.91 -10.34
CA SER A 408 2.82 1.65 -9.44
C SER A 408 1.48 1.69 -10.18
N TRP A 409 1.28 2.69 -11.06
CA TRP A 409 0.10 2.70 -11.92
C TRP A 409 0.06 1.45 -12.79
N PHE A 410 1.14 1.11 -13.48
CA PHE A 410 1.23 -0.03 -14.40
C PHE A 410 0.81 -1.35 -13.73
N TRP A 411 1.30 -1.61 -12.51
CA TRP A 411 1.02 -2.83 -11.74
C TRP A 411 -0.25 -2.79 -10.87
N GLU A 412 -1.25 -1.98 -11.20
CA GLU A 412 -2.52 -1.89 -10.43
C GLU A 412 -2.31 -1.45 -8.97
N ASN A 413 -1.47 -0.45 -8.76
CA ASN A 413 -1.05 0.08 -7.47
C ASN A 413 -0.17 -0.85 -6.62
N ARG A 414 0.41 -1.92 -7.19
CA ARG A 414 1.36 -2.83 -6.50
C ARG A 414 2.83 -2.34 -6.48
N GLY A 415 3.06 -1.03 -6.61
CA GLY A 415 4.39 -0.46 -6.84
C GLY A 415 5.18 -0.09 -5.58
N ALA A 416 5.88 1.04 -5.61
CA ALA A 416 6.75 1.45 -4.51
C ALA A 416 5.92 1.70 -3.23
N GLY A 417 6.35 1.11 -2.11
CA GLY A 417 5.74 1.33 -0.79
C GLY A 417 6.27 2.59 -0.11
N GLY A 418 7.44 3.07 -0.52
CA GLY A 418 8.00 4.30 0.00
C GLY A 418 9.20 4.82 -0.79
N TYR A 419 9.64 6.02 -0.42
CA TYR A 419 10.70 6.77 -1.07
C TYR A 419 11.68 7.30 -0.03
N ALA A 420 12.97 7.01 -0.24
CA ALA A 420 14.02 7.60 0.58
C ALA A 420 14.19 9.08 0.23
N LEU A 421 14.15 9.94 1.24
CA LEU A 421 14.38 11.38 1.11
C LEU A 421 15.71 11.77 1.79
N ARG A 422 16.16 13.01 1.57
CA ARG A 422 17.28 13.55 2.34
C ARG A 422 16.79 13.81 3.78
N GLY A 423 17.39 13.15 4.76
CA GLY A 423 17.04 13.30 6.17
C GLY A 423 15.73 12.61 6.58
N GLY A 424 15.20 11.68 5.78
CA GLY A 424 13.92 11.06 6.10
C GLY A 424 13.45 10.01 5.12
N PHE A 425 12.25 9.48 5.37
CA PHE A 425 11.59 8.48 4.56
C PHE A 425 10.12 8.81 4.38
N LEU A 426 9.63 8.57 3.17
CA LEU A 426 8.23 8.70 2.83
C LEU A 426 7.59 7.32 2.66
N ARG A 427 6.53 7.02 3.41
CA ARG A 427 5.74 5.79 3.29
C ARG A 427 4.38 6.07 2.66
N ILE A 428 3.84 5.09 1.94
CA ILE A 428 2.47 5.13 1.40
C ILE A 428 1.58 4.19 2.22
N LYS A 429 0.73 4.75 3.08
CA LYS A 429 -0.12 4.02 4.04
C LYS A 429 -0.89 2.86 3.39
N SER A 430 -1.53 3.10 2.24
CA SER A 430 -2.35 2.10 1.56
C SER A 430 -1.60 0.83 1.15
N MET A 431 -0.28 0.91 0.96
CA MET A 431 0.57 -0.23 0.61
C MET A 431 0.88 -1.14 1.81
N PHE A 432 0.62 -0.69 3.04
CA PHE A 432 0.95 -1.44 4.27
C PHE A 432 -0.31 -1.88 5.03
N ASN A 433 -1.47 -1.31 4.72
CA ASN A 433 -2.73 -1.61 5.41
C ASN A 433 -3.07 -3.11 5.47
N TYR A 434 -2.66 -3.91 4.48
CA TYR A 434 -2.96 -5.34 4.45
C TYR A 434 -1.99 -6.21 5.27
N LEU A 435 -0.77 -5.74 5.55
CA LEU A 435 0.29 -6.57 6.14
C LEU A 435 -0.08 -7.08 7.53
N ALA A 436 -0.59 -6.19 8.39
CA ALA A 436 -1.01 -6.55 9.74
C ALA A 436 -2.25 -7.46 9.74
N ILE A 437 -3.14 -7.30 8.76
CA ILE A 437 -4.32 -8.15 8.59
C ILE A 437 -3.89 -9.55 8.14
N ASP A 438 -3.00 -9.67 7.16
CA ASP A 438 -2.50 -10.97 6.73
C ASP A 438 -1.76 -11.68 7.88
N ALA A 439 -0.96 -10.95 8.67
CA ALA A 439 -0.31 -11.49 9.87
C ALA A 439 -1.33 -12.03 10.90
N TRP A 440 -2.40 -11.28 11.16
CA TRP A 440 -3.50 -11.74 12.02
C TRP A 440 -4.16 -13.01 11.49
N GLU A 441 -4.45 -13.06 10.19
CA GLU A 441 -5.10 -14.19 9.54
C GLU A 441 -4.19 -15.44 9.51
N ARG A 442 -2.86 -15.29 9.41
CA ARG A 442 -1.93 -16.44 9.50
C ARG A 442 -2.03 -17.19 10.83
N VAL A 443 -2.36 -16.49 11.91
CA VAL A 443 -2.51 -17.07 13.25
C VAL A 443 -3.93 -17.57 13.49
N THR A 444 -4.94 -16.85 13.00
CA THR A 444 -6.34 -17.04 13.41
C THR A 444 -7.23 -17.75 12.37
N ASP A 445 -6.87 -17.74 11.08
CA ASP A 445 -7.58 -18.47 10.04
C ASP A 445 -7.02 -19.90 9.94
N THR A 446 -7.84 -20.89 10.30
CA THR A 446 -7.44 -22.30 10.36
C THR A 446 -6.99 -22.87 9.02
N VAL A 447 -7.57 -22.40 7.90
CA VAL A 447 -7.23 -22.88 6.56
C VAL A 447 -5.89 -22.28 6.11
N LYS A 448 -5.69 -20.97 6.30
CA LYS A 448 -4.40 -20.33 6.01
C LYS A 448 -3.29 -20.92 6.87
N ARG A 449 -3.55 -21.05 8.17
CA ARG A 449 -2.61 -21.64 9.12
C ARG A 449 -2.21 -23.06 8.74
N SER A 450 -3.20 -23.93 8.49
CA SER A 450 -2.94 -25.33 8.11
C SER A 450 -2.11 -25.45 6.83
N LYS A 451 -2.33 -24.57 5.83
CA LYS A 451 -1.49 -24.53 4.62
C LYS A 451 -0.04 -24.15 4.91
N ILE A 452 0.18 -23.22 5.85
CA ILE A 452 1.52 -22.79 6.26
C ILE A 452 2.20 -23.93 7.03
N GLU A 453 1.53 -24.51 8.02
CA GLU A 453 2.02 -25.62 8.83
C GLU A 453 2.36 -26.84 7.97
N LYS A 454 1.48 -27.22 7.04
CA LYS A 454 1.76 -28.29 6.08
C LYS A 454 2.99 -27.98 5.22
N SER A 455 3.12 -26.74 4.73
CA SER A 455 4.30 -26.36 3.97
C SER A 455 5.58 -26.40 4.81
N ILE A 456 5.52 -26.14 6.11
CA ILE A 456 6.65 -26.26 7.03
C ILE A 456 6.98 -27.74 7.21
N GLU A 457 6.00 -28.60 7.46
CA GLU A 457 6.20 -30.05 7.60
C GLU A 457 6.88 -30.62 6.35
N ASP A 458 6.28 -30.40 5.18
CA ASP A 458 6.69 -30.98 3.91
C ASP A 458 8.09 -30.50 3.45
N ASN A 459 8.53 -29.30 3.85
CA ASN A 459 9.73 -28.65 3.27
C ASN A 459 10.80 -28.26 4.29
N LEU A 460 10.49 -28.22 5.59
CA LEU A 460 11.45 -27.94 6.65
C LEU A 460 11.75 -29.20 7.45
N PHE A 461 10.73 -29.83 8.04
CA PHE A 461 10.95 -30.97 8.93
C PHE A 461 11.29 -32.25 8.18
N ALA A 462 10.82 -32.40 6.95
CA ALA A 462 11.26 -33.47 6.05
C ALA A 462 12.60 -33.20 5.32
N SER A 463 13.25 -32.04 5.57
CA SER A 463 14.49 -31.68 4.87
C SER A 463 15.74 -32.34 5.45
N ASP A 464 16.73 -32.54 4.60
CA ASP A 464 18.03 -33.14 4.94
C ASP A 464 19.20 -32.28 4.40
N LEU A 465 20.42 -32.81 4.47
CA LEU A 465 21.62 -32.14 3.94
C LEU A 465 21.57 -31.90 2.41
N ASN A 466 20.79 -32.67 1.65
CA ASN A 466 20.76 -32.61 0.18
C ASN A 466 19.60 -31.77 -0.37
N THR A 467 18.65 -31.39 0.48
CA THR A 467 17.48 -30.62 0.07
C THR A 467 17.89 -29.24 -0.47
N ASP A 468 17.20 -28.76 -1.53
CA ASP A 468 17.51 -27.45 -2.13
C ASP A 468 17.40 -26.34 -1.09
N ILE A 469 18.49 -25.58 -0.93
CA ILE A 469 18.60 -24.44 -0.02
C ILE A 469 17.46 -23.43 -0.19
N LYS A 470 16.94 -23.24 -1.41
CA LYS A 470 15.83 -22.31 -1.68
C LYS A 470 14.53 -22.79 -1.05
N ILE A 471 14.28 -24.11 -1.10
CA ILE A 471 13.11 -24.75 -0.49
C ILE A 471 13.21 -24.59 1.04
N ILE A 472 14.36 -24.96 1.61
CA ILE A 472 14.62 -24.82 3.05
C ILE A 472 14.41 -23.36 3.50
N ARG A 473 15.03 -22.39 2.82
CA ARG A 473 14.93 -20.96 3.15
C ARG A 473 13.48 -20.49 3.23
N SER A 474 12.66 -20.87 2.25
CA SER A 474 11.24 -20.50 2.25
C SER A 474 10.47 -21.13 3.40
N ALA A 475 10.74 -22.41 3.69
CA ALA A 475 10.07 -23.13 4.77
C ALA A 475 10.47 -22.61 6.16
N VAL A 476 11.76 -22.36 6.39
CA VAL A 476 12.25 -21.80 7.67
C VAL A 476 11.75 -20.36 7.88
N ALA A 477 11.65 -19.56 6.81
CA ALA A 477 11.07 -18.22 6.90
C ALA A 477 9.62 -18.27 7.40
N LYS A 478 8.79 -19.17 6.85
CA LYS A 478 7.41 -19.40 7.30
C LYS A 478 7.34 -19.83 8.77
N LYS A 479 8.22 -20.75 9.19
CA LYS A 479 8.26 -21.23 10.58
C LYS A 479 8.58 -20.11 11.56
N ILE A 480 9.64 -19.34 11.28
CA ILE A 480 10.08 -18.24 12.13
C ILE A 480 9.02 -17.13 12.21
N GLU A 481 8.40 -16.80 11.08
CA GLU A 481 7.31 -15.83 11.05
C GLU A 481 6.13 -16.32 11.90
N LEU A 482 5.65 -17.54 11.67
CA LEU A 482 4.51 -18.10 12.41
C LEU A 482 4.77 -18.17 13.92
N ASP A 483 5.96 -18.59 14.34
CA ASP A 483 6.33 -18.64 15.76
C ASP A 483 6.31 -17.27 16.43
N ALA A 484 6.81 -16.24 15.73
CA ALA A 484 6.85 -14.89 16.25
C ALA A 484 5.43 -14.28 16.32
N LEU A 485 4.58 -14.57 15.33
CA LEU A 485 3.18 -14.14 15.33
C LEU A 485 2.37 -14.87 16.43
N ASP A 486 2.59 -16.16 16.62
CA ASP A 486 1.97 -16.95 17.70
C ASP A 486 2.39 -16.42 19.07
N THR A 487 3.64 -16.02 19.23
CA THR A 487 4.15 -15.42 20.47
C THR A 487 3.46 -14.09 20.76
N LEU A 488 3.32 -13.23 19.75
CA LEU A 488 2.58 -11.96 19.87
C LEU A 488 1.11 -12.22 20.26
N TYR A 489 0.45 -13.13 19.55
CA TYR A 489 -0.96 -13.46 19.80
C TYR A 489 -1.17 -13.99 21.22
N LYS A 490 -0.39 -15.00 21.63
CA LYS A 490 -0.49 -15.61 22.97
C LYS A 490 -0.24 -14.62 24.08
N ARG A 491 0.73 -13.71 23.92
CA ARG A 491 0.96 -12.63 24.89
C ARG A 491 -0.26 -11.73 25.02
N LEU A 492 -0.85 -11.28 23.92
CA LEU A 492 -2.01 -10.39 23.98
C LEU A 492 -3.26 -11.08 24.57
N VAL A 493 -3.43 -12.39 24.34
CA VAL A 493 -4.44 -13.17 25.04
C VAL A 493 -4.15 -13.22 26.54
N ALA A 494 -2.89 -13.45 26.94
CA ALA A 494 -2.49 -13.42 28.35
C ALA A 494 -2.66 -12.04 29.00
N ASP A 495 -2.55 -10.96 28.22
CA ASP A 495 -2.83 -9.57 28.65
C ASP A 495 -4.34 -9.27 28.76
N GLY A 496 -5.22 -10.24 28.47
CA GLY A 496 -6.67 -10.14 28.64
C GLY A 496 -7.44 -9.59 27.44
N PHE A 497 -6.82 -9.48 26.27
CA PHE A 497 -7.54 -9.07 25.06
C PHE A 497 -8.28 -10.24 24.40
N GLU A 498 -9.53 -10.02 23.97
CA GLU A 498 -10.37 -11.03 23.32
C GLU A 498 -11.15 -10.48 22.11
N GLY A 499 -11.64 -11.36 21.23
CA GLY A 499 -12.50 -11.00 20.10
C GLY A 499 -11.95 -9.83 19.25
N ILE A 500 -12.78 -8.80 19.07
CA ILE A 500 -12.42 -7.60 18.28
C ILE A 500 -11.29 -6.79 18.94
N SER A 501 -11.26 -6.69 20.27
CA SER A 501 -10.22 -5.90 20.95
C SER A 501 -8.85 -6.56 20.79
N LEU A 502 -8.80 -7.89 20.81
CA LEU A 502 -7.59 -8.67 20.49
C LEU A 502 -7.11 -8.42 19.06
N GLN A 503 -8.00 -8.45 18.07
CA GLN A 503 -7.64 -8.20 16.67
C GLN A 503 -7.05 -6.80 16.50
N LEU A 504 -7.70 -5.77 17.05
CA LEU A 504 -7.23 -4.38 16.97
C LEU A 504 -5.87 -4.22 17.65
N LYS A 505 -5.70 -4.81 18.84
CA LYS A 505 -4.45 -4.74 19.58
C LYS A 505 -3.32 -5.48 18.90
N PHE A 506 -3.60 -6.65 18.31
CA PHE A 506 -2.63 -7.40 17.53
C PHE A 506 -2.11 -6.58 16.35
N ILE A 507 -3.02 -5.97 15.57
CA ILE A 507 -2.67 -5.14 14.42
C ILE A 507 -1.84 -3.93 14.85
N GLU A 508 -2.26 -3.23 15.91
CA GLU A 508 -1.53 -2.10 16.47
C GLU A 508 -0.09 -2.49 16.88
N GLN A 509 0.08 -3.60 17.60
CA GLN A 509 1.39 -4.06 18.07
C GLN A 509 2.27 -4.58 16.93
N TYR A 510 1.69 -5.30 15.96
CA TYR A 510 2.41 -5.73 14.77
C TYR A 510 2.92 -4.52 13.98
N GLU A 511 2.07 -3.52 13.70
CA GLU A 511 2.48 -2.29 13.03
C GLU A 511 3.57 -1.55 13.80
N LEU A 512 3.46 -1.47 15.13
CA LEU A 512 4.49 -0.87 15.98
C LEU A 512 5.84 -1.58 15.85
N TYR A 513 5.86 -2.93 15.84
CA TYR A 513 7.09 -3.70 15.66
C TYR A 513 7.73 -3.44 14.31
N ARG A 514 6.92 -3.47 13.25
CA ARG A 514 7.37 -3.22 11.88
C ARG A 514 7.86 -1.79 11.71
N ASP A 515 7.18 -0.79 12.26
CA ASP A 515 7.57 0.62 12.17
C ASP A 515 8.90 0.85 12.89
N ASN A 516 9.06 0.32 14.10
CA ASN A 516 10.30 0.47 14.87
C ASN A 516 11.49 -0.21 14.17
N ALA A 517 11.32 -1.43 13.67
CA ALA A 517 12.42 -2.13 13.00
C ALA A 517 12.71 -1.57 11.59
N THR A 518 11.69 -1.49 10.73
CA THR A 518 11.88 -1.19 9.31
C THR A 518 11.96 0.30 9.01
N MET A 519 11.25 1.17 9.75
CA MET A 519 11.31 2.61 9.48
C MET A 519 12.33 3.28 10.39
N PHE A 520 12.27 3.07 11.69
CA PHE A 520 13.12 3.81 12.60
C PHE A 520 14.53 3.22 12.74
N ALA A 521 14.66 1.90 12.86
CA ALA A 521 15.99 1.29 12.98
C ALA A 521 16.71 1.19 11.63
N HIS A 522 16.06 0.64 10.59
CA HIS A 522 16.67 0.49 9.27
C HIS A 522 16.86 1.84 8.56
N GLU A 523 15.79 2.59 8.26
CA GLU A 523 15.93 3.84 7.52
C GLU A 523 16.63 4.93 8.37
N GLY A 524 16.47 4.89 9.69
CA GLY A 524 17.24 5.73 10.60
C GLY A 524 18.75 5.46 10.53
N ARG A 525 19.18 4.20 10.34
CA ARG A 525 20.59 3.87 10.12
C ARG A 525 21.14 4.54 8.86
N HIS A 526 20.35 4.63 7.79
CA HIS A 526 20.77 5.37 6.59
C HIS A 526 20.99 6.86 6.86
N SER A 527 20.18 7.48 7.73
CA SER A 527 20.41 8.85 8.18
C SER A 527 21.67 8.98 9.03
N ILE A 528 21.88 8.09 10.00
CA ILE A 528 23.09 8.09 10.84
C ILE A 528 24.33 7.90 9.99
N ASP A 529 24.34 6.91 9.10
CA ASP A 529 25.50 6.63 8.23
C ASP A 529 25.83 7.83 7.33
N ARG A 530 24.84 8.59 6.85
CA ARG A 530 25.08 9.83 6.08
C ARG A 530 25.73 10.93 6.93
N VAL A 531 25.34 11.06 8.18
CA VAL A 531 25.93 12.05 9.11
C VAL A 531 27.34 11.64 9.48
N VAL A 532 27.54 10.38 9.87
CA VAL A 532 28.82 9.86 10.39
C VAL A 532 29.86 9.68 9.29
N LEU A 533 29.46 9.16 8.12
CA LEU A 533 30.41 8.84 7.04
C LEU A 533 30.57 9.95 6.00
N GLY A 534 29.66 10.95 5.98
CA GLY A 534 29.68 12.04 5.00
C GLY A 534 29.76 11.50 3.56
N ASP A 535 30.76 11.96 2.82
CA ASP A 535 31.01 11.54 1.42
C ASP A 535 31.34 10.03 1.31
N GLY A 536 31.90 9.43 2.37
CA GLY A 536 32.18 8.00 2.45
C GLY A 536 30.94 7.11 2.40
N TYR A 537 29.76 7.66 2.71
CA TYR A 537 28.49 6.91 2.64
C TYR A 537 28.26 6.32 1.25
N ARG A 538 28.41 7.11 0.18
CA ARG A 538 28.16 6.65 -1.19
C ARG A 538 29.22 5.65 -1.67
N ALA A 539 30.45 5.78 -1.18
CA ALA A 539 31.56 4.89 -1.53
C ALA A 539 31.35 3.45 -1.04
N LEU A 540 30.50 3.23 -0.03
CA LEU A 540 30.14 1.88 0.45
C LEU A 540 29.45 1.02 -0.62
N GLY A 541 28.76 1.64 -1.58
CA GLY A 541 27.89 0.95 -2.52
C GLY A 541 26.56 0.52 -1.89
N SER A 542 25.52 0.40 -2.74
CA SER A 542 24.14 0.20 -2.29
C SER A 542 23.94 -1.07 -1.46
N ALA A 543 24.58 -2.20 -1.82
CA ALA A 543 24.42 -3.45 -1.07
C ALA A 543 24.97 -3.36 0.36
N LYS A 544 26.09 -2.66 0.56
CA LYS A 544 26.69 -2.49 1.89
C LYS A 544 25.92 -1.49 2.73
N ILE A 545 25.40 -0.41 2.12
CA ILE A 545 24.47 0.52 2.76
C ILE A 545 23.24 -0.24 3.29
N GLU A 546 22.59 -1.02 2.42
CA GLU A 546 21.42 -1.83 2.79
C GLU A 546 21.75 -2.85 3.89
N TYR A 547 22.92 -3.51 3.80
CA TYR A 547 23.39 -4.44 4.83
C TYR A 547 23.49 -3.78 6.21
N ARG A 548 24.08 -2.58 6.31
CA ARG A 548 24.14 -1.84 7.57
C ARG A 548 22.76 -1.49 8.11
N GLY A 549 21.83 -1.08 7.25
CA GLY A 549 20.43 -0.89 7.63
C GLY A 549 19.76 -2.16 8.16
N ARG A 550 20.00 -3.31 7.52
CA ARG A 550 19.45 -4.62 7.94
C ARG A 550 20.03 -5.10 9.28
N LEU A 551 21.31 -4.82 9.56
CA LEU A 551 21.91 -5.09 10.87
C LEU A 551 21.15 -4.33 11.97
N SER A 552 20.96 -3.01 11.78
CA SER A 552 20.18 -2.19 12.71
C SER A 552 18.73 -2.66 12.82
N GLN A 553 18.09 -3.04 11.71
CA GLN A 553 16.72 -3.56 11.70
C GLN A 553 16.53 -4.74 12.64
N ILE A 554 17.46 -5.70 12.66
CA ILE A 554 17.37 -6.86 13.56
C ILE A 554 17.80 -6.47 14.98
N ALA A 555 18.93 -5.79 15.13
CA ALA A 555 19.53 -5.52 16.43
C ALA A 555 18.67 -4.63 17.35
N PHE A 556 17.83 -3.78 16.78
CA PHE A 556 16.92 -2.88 17.50
C PHE A 556 15.44 -3.27 17.36
N SER A 557 15.12 -4.46 16.84
CA SER A 557 13.74 -4.95 16.76
C SER A 557 13.28 -5.57 18.08
N ALA A 558 12.00 -5.34 18.42
CA ALA A 558 11.32 -6.06 19.49
C ALA A 558 10.98 -7.52 19.10
N SER A 559 11.04 -7.86 17.82
CA SER A 559 10.82 -9.21 17.29
C SER A 559 11.80 -9.49 16.14
N PRO A 560 13.07 -9.84 16.45
CA PRO A 560 14.10 -10.07 15.42
C PRO A 560 13.73 -11.23 14.48
N LYS A 561 12.97 -12.22 14.95
CA LYS A 561 12.44 -13.31 14.12
C LYS A 561 11.54 -12.84 12.98
N LEU A 562 10.61 -11.90 13.24
CA LEU A 562 9.78 -11.32 12.18
C LEU A 562 10.64 -10.62 11.11
N GLU A 563 11.68 -9.91 11.52
CA GLU A 563 12.57 -9.23 10.58
C GLU A 563 13.42 -10.22 9.76
N LEU A 564 13.94 -11.25 10.41
CA LEU A 564 14.76 -12.28 9.76
C LEU A 564 13.97 -13.11 8.74
N SER A 565 12.71 -13.44 9.03
CA SER A 565 11.84 -14.18 8.11
C SER A 565 11.73 -13.51 6.73
N ASN A 566 11.65 -12.17 6.70
CA ASN A 566 11.59 -11.39 5.47
C ASN A 566 12.91 -11.46 4.68
N MET A 567 14.05 -11.53 5.36
CA MET A 567 15.37 -11.59 4.71
C MET A 567 15.65 -12.96 4.10
N LEU A 568 15.20 -14.04 4.76
CA LEU A 568 15.31 -15.42 4.25
C LEU A 568 14.64 -15.60 2.88
N ASN A 569 13.46 -15.01 2.70
CA ASN A 569 12.72 -15.05 1.43
C ASN A 569 13.21 -14.04 0.39
N GLY A 570 14.03 -13.07 0.78
CA GLY A 570 14.35 -11.90 -0.03
C GLY A 570 15.72 -11.91 -0.71
N ILE A 571 16.41 -13.06 -0.82
CA ILE A 571 17.75 -13.13 -1.43
C ILE A 571 17.65 -13.00 -2.96
N GLY A 572 18.53 -12.21 -3.55
CA GLY A 572 18.56 -11.99 -4.99
C GLY A 572 19.75 -11.15 -5.44
N SER A 573 19.77 -10.77 -6.72
CA SER A 573 20.86 -9.99 -7.32
C SER A 573 20.77 -8.49 -7.07
N SER A 574 19.63 -7.99 -6.58
CA SER A 574 19.46 -6.58 -6.22
C SER A 574 20.29 -6.20 -4.98
N PRO A 575 20.58 -4.91 -4.74
CA PRO A 575 21.27 -4.48 -3.52
C PRO A 575 20.64 -5.00 -2.22
N THR A 576 19.30 -5.00 -2.14
CA THR A 576 18.55 -5.57 -1.02
C THR A 576 18.68 -7.10 -0.95
N GLY A 577 18.69 -7.79 -2.10
CA GLY A 577 18.87 -9.24 -2.13
C GLY A 577 20.27 -9.68 -1.71
N GLN A 578 21.29 -8.89 -2.09
CA GLN A 578 22.67 -9.11 -1.69
C GLN A 578 22.87 -8.82 -0.20
N SER A 579 22.26 -7.76 0.34
CA SER A 579 22.33 -7.46 1.77
C SER A 579 21.66 -8.53 2.62
N ASN A 580 20.52 -9.08 2.19
CA ASN A 580 19.88 -10.21 2.83
C ASN A 580 20.81 -11.43 2.88
N LYS A 581 21.53 -11.73 1.79
CA LYS A 581 22.53 -12.81 1.78
C LYS A 581 23.61 -12.58 2.84
N MET A 582 24.18 -11.36 2.91
CA MET A 582 25.20 -11.03 3.90
C MET A 582 24.72 -11.23 5.34
N ILE A 583 23.46 -10.93 5.66
CA ILE A 583 22.87 -11.19 6.99
C ILE A 583 22.83 -12.69 7.28
N LEU A 584 22.44 -13.51 6.30
CA LEU A 584 22.37 -14.96 6.49
C LEU A 584 23.74 -15.59 6.62
N ASP A 585 24.74 -15.11 5.88
CA ASP A 585 26.13 -15.58 6.00
C ASP A 585 26.65 -15.37 7.44
N VAL A 586 26.28 -14.25 8.08
CA VAL A 586 26.60 -13.97 9.50
C VAL A 586 25.92 -14.98 10.44
N ILE A 587 24.63 -15.24 10.24
CA ILE A 587 23.85 -16.16 11.09
C ILE A 587 24.32 -17.61 10.90
N GLU A 588 24.59 -18.03 9.68
CA GLU A 588 25.08 -19.38 9.37
C GLU A 588 26.47 -19.62 9.98
N THR A 589 27.35 -18.61 9.92
CA THR A 589 28.65 -18.65 10.63
C THR A 589 28.45 -18.83 12.13
N PHE A 590 27.52 -18.08 12.74
CA PHE A 590 27.21 -18.21 14.16
C PHE A 590 26.68 -19.61 14.51
N ILE A 591 25.73 -20.14 13.74
CA ILE A 591 25.16 -21.48 13.96
C ILE A 591 26.27 -22.54 13.90
N ASN A 592 27.13 -22.47 12.90
CA ASN A 592 28.22 -23.43 12.73
C ASN A 592 29.21 -23.41 13.90
N ALA A 593 29.49 -22.23 14.46
CA ALA A 593 30.36 -22.06 15.62
C ALA A 593 29.69 -22.42 16.97
N ASN A 594 28.35 -22.48 17.04
CA ASN A 594 27.60 -22.60 18.29
C ASN A 594 26.65 -23.80 18.33
N LYS A 595 26.91 -24.86 17.55
CA LYS A 595 26.03 -26.04 17.45
C LYS A 595 25.62 -26.61 18.82
N GLY A 596 26.55 -26.68 19.77
CA GLY A 596 26.29 -27.18 21.14
C GLY A 596 25.39 -26.28 22.00
N ASN A 597 25.22 -25.02 21.62
CA ASN A 597 24.38 -24.04 22.32
C ASN A 597 23.00 -23.88 21.66
N ILE A 598 22.69 -24.66 20.62
CA ILE A 598 21.41 -24.63 19.92
C ILE A 598 20.57 -25.82 20.41
N PRO A 599 19.38 -25.59 20.99
CA PRO A 599 18.55 -26.66 21.53
C PRO A 599 18.24 -27.73 20.48
N ASN A 600 18.53 -29.00 20.79
CA ASN A 600 18.29 -30.15 19.92
C ASN A 600 18.83 -29.96 18.49
N PHE A 601 20.07 -29.45 18.35
CA PHE A 601 20.68 -29.30 17.03
C PHE A 601 20.88 -30.65 16.34
N GLU A 602 20.40 -30.77 15.10
CA GLU A 602 20.44 -32.00 14.29
C GLU A 602 21.54 -31.92 13.24
N THR A 603 22.52 -32.82 13.30
CA THR A 603 23.63 -32.83 12.35
C THR A 603 23.25 -33.36 10.96
N SER A 604 22.10 -34.02 10.84
CA SER A 604 21.50 -34.53 9.59
C SER A 604 20.77 -33.45 8.78
N MET A 605 20.62 -32.23 9.32
CA MET A 605 19.98 -31.11 8.64
C MET A 605 20.98 -30.01 8.30
N GLN A 606 20.72 -29.24 7.25
CA GLN A 606 21.51 -28.05 6.94
C GLN A 606 21.41 -27.02 8.10
N PRO A 607 22.50 -26.32 8.46
CA PRO A 607 22.48 -25.30 9.53
C PRO A 607 21.37 -24.25 9.37
N ILE A 608 21.14 -23.80 8.14
CA ILE A 608 20.11 -22.81 7.78
C ILE A 608 18.68 -23.29 8.09
N ALA A 609 18.40 -24.60 8.02
CA ALA A 609 17.10 -25.18 8.35
C ALA A 609 16.79 -25.04 9.83
N GLN A 610 17.80 -24.80 10.67
CA GLN A 610 17.69 -24.78 12.12
C GLN A 610 17.72 -23.36 12.70
N ILE A 611 17.71 -22.30 11.86
CA ILE A 611 17.63 -20.91 12.30
C ILE A 611 16.44 -20.69 13.25
N TYR A 612 15.30 -21.36 13.02
CA TYR A 612 14.11 -21.20 13.87
C TYR A 612 14.33 -21.61 15.34
N LYS A 613 15.35 -22.45 15.61
CA LYS A 613 15.75 -22.88 16.95
C LYS A 613 16.51 -21.80 17.72
N LEU A 614 17.02 -20.76 17.05
CA LEU A 614 17.68 -19.64 17.72
C LEU A 614 16.69 -18.81 18.54
N THR A 615 17.15 -18.31 19.69
CA THR A 615 16.40 -17.34 20.49
C THR A 615 16.56 -15.93 19.89
N ASP A 616 15.64 -15.02 20.24
CA ASP A 616 15.72 -13.62 19.83
C ASP A 616 17.03 -12.96 20.29
N ALA A 617 17.48 -13.30 21.51
CA ALA A 617 18.76 -12.83 22.04
C ALA A 617 19.97 -13.36 21.25
N GLN A 618 19.96 -14.63 20.85
CA GLN A 618 21.01 -15.20 20.00
C GLN A 618 21.07 -14.51 18.64
N ILE A 619 19.91 -14.27 18.01
CA ILE A 619 19.82 -13.56 16.73
C ILE A 619 20.37 -12.12 16.88
N ILE A 620 19.93 -11.38 17.90
CA ILE A 620 20.39 -10.00 18.13
C ILE A 620 21.89 -9.95 18.38
N ASN A 621 22.43 -10.81 19.26
CA ASN A 621 23.84 -10.80 19.61
C ASN A 621 24.74 -11.15 18.42
N CYS A 622 24.34 -12.15 17.63
CA CYS A 622 25.02 -12.51 16.39
C CYS A 622 25.14 -11.31 15.44
N ILE A 623 24.03 -10.58 15.25
CA ILE A 623 23.98 -9.42 14.36
C ILE A 623 24.77 -8.23 14.92
N LYS A 624 24.67 -7.94 16.21
CA LYS A 624 25.46 -6.88 16.87
C LYS A 624 26.95 -7.07 16.65
N ASN A 625 27.45 -8.30 16.80
CA ASN A 625 28.86 -8.63 16.60
C ASN A 625 29.34 -8.48 15.15
N ALA A 626 28.43 -8.33 14.19
CA ALA A 626 28.75 -8.02 12.80
C ALA A 626 28.56 -6.53 12.44
N ASP A 627 28.06 -5.71 13.36
CA ASP A 627 27.80 -4.28 13.14
C ASP A 627 29.04 -3.43 13.45
N PRO A 628 29.57 -2.69 12.45
CA PRO A 628 30.76 -1.86 12.65
C PRO A 628 30.58 -0.75 13.68
N PHE A 629 29.37 -0.23 13.89
CA PHE A 629 29.14 0.77 14.95
C PHE A 629 29.12 0.13 16.33
N TYR A 630 28.53 -1.06 16.47
CA TYR A 630 28.60 -1.79 17.73
C TYR A 630 30.03 -2.17 18.10
N LEU A 631 30.81 -2.67 17.14
CA LEU A 631 32.21 -3.05 17.35
C LEU A 631 33.12 -1.86 17.73
N ALA A 632 32.80 -0.66 17.26
CA ALA A 632 33.48 0.56 17.68
C ALA A 632 33.02 1.00 19.08
N TYR A 633 31.71 0.95 19.33
CA TYR A 633 31.11 1.31 20.61
C TYR A 633 31.58 0.42 21.76
N SER A 634 31.67 -0.90 21.57
CA SER A 634 32.04 -1.85 22.61
C SER A 634 33.53 -1.82 23.02
N LYS A 635 34.35 -1.05 22.31
CA LYS A 635 35.79 -0.86 22.60
C LYS A 635 36.07 0.40 23.41
N ASN A 636 35.10 1.30 23.47
CA ASN A 636 35.10 2.51 24.30
C ASN A 636 34.35 2.23 25.59
#